data_AF-A0A543IIB4-F1
#
_entry.id   AF-A0A543IIB4-F1
#
_cell.length_a   1.000
_cell.length_b   1.000
_cell.length_c   1.000
_cell.angle_alpha   90.00
_cell.angle_beta   90.00
_cell.angle_gamma   90.00
#
_symmetry.space_group_name_H-M   'P 1'
#
loop_
_entity.id
_entity.type
_entity.pdbx_description
1 polymer ?
#
loop_
_entity_poly.entity_id
_entity_poly.type
_entity_poly.pdbx_seq_one_letter_code
_entity_poly.pdbx_strand_id
1 'polypeptide(L)'
;MLRGEPDGWHYVVADAAGAERRWDFPGAGTRWQTGAGSGPEPAWWGRRLAETAEELREVVGERLTDATFRDLGVEAVITWFAVDEPVVWEGLVTLREADPARFPGRVAPFVVTLEPGRGALLPNASLPFSTRAEDAWSTLAEVAERCRTRPPEASLLCGWAGHRSVRVGRGRLALSTGRDENGVERLAEICATRPPGWSGNPELRPRFESVDLLDEPARDVVALLRELGHEVVRRGRTARLPAAGLTLYERDDAGGATDRFTGVSLRPPAAPAGLWSLPRTRTGHARPRPVTGA
;
A
#
# COMPACT_ATOMS: atom_id res chain seq x y z
N MET A 1 -19.50 -0.44 -15.85
CA MET A 1 -18.45 -0.22 -16.88
C MET A 1 -17.32 0.61 -16.29
N LEU A 2 -16.06 0.21 -16.48
CA LEU A 2 -14.86 1.01 -16.23
C LEU A 2 -14.28 1.42 -17.59
N ARG A 3 -14.00 2.71 -17.77
CA ARG A 3 -13.56 3.26 -19.05
C ARG A 3 -12.50 4.33 -18.88
N GLY A 4 -11.42 4.17 -19.63
CA GLY A 4 -10.38 5.17 -19.78
C GLY A 4 -10.65 6.11 -20.95
N GLU A 5 -10.44 7.39 -20.73
CA GLU A 5 -10.63 8.50 -21.66
C GLU A 5 -9.36 9.36 -21.74
N PRO A 6 -9.25 10.32 -22.69
CA PRO A 6 -8.07 11.18 -22.83
C PRO A 6 -7.72 11.98 -21.58
N ASP A 7 -8.73 12.35 -20.79
CA ASP A 7 -8.58 13.22 -19.62
C ASP A 7 -8.57 12.47 -18.28
N GLY A 8 -8.69 11.13 -18.30
CA GLY A 8 -8.71 10.33 -17.08
C GLY A 8 -9.52 9.05 -17.21
N TRP A 9 -9.79 8.40 -16.09
CA TRP A 9 -10.62 7.19 -16.05
C TRP A 9 -11.93 7.49 -15.34
N HIS A 10 -12.97 6.72 -15.62
CA HIS A 10 -14.22 6.80 -14.90
C HIS A 10 -14.90 5.42 -14.86
N TYR A 11 -15.81 5.24 -13.92
CA TYR A 11 -16.69 4.08 -13.92
C TYR A 11 -18.15 4.49 -13.76
N VAL A 12 -19.02 3.69 -14.38
CA VAL A 12 -20.47 3.83 -14.35
C VAL A 12 -21.05 2.54 -13.76
N VAL A 13 -21.96 2.70 -12.80
CA VAL A 13 -22.76 1.62 -12.23
C VAL A 13 -24.21 1.88 -12.61
N ALA A 14 -24.83 0.91 -13.25
CA ALA A 14 -26.25 0.92 -13.58
C ALA A 14 -27.00 -0.03 -12.66
N ASP A 15 -28.19 0.37 -12.18
CA ASP A 15 -29.10 -0.54 -11.50
C ASP A 15 -29.98 -1.33 -12.50
N ALA A 16 -30.82 -2.22 -11.98
CA ALA A 16 -31.72 -3.04 -12.81
C ALA A 16 -32.79 -2.21 -13.57
N ALA A 17 -33.06 -0.97 -13.14
CA ALA A 17 -33.97 -0.05 -13.81
C ALA A 17 -33.25 0.79 -14.89
N GLY A 18 -31.93 0.64 -15.03
CA GLY A 18 -31.10 1.40 -15.96
C GLY A 18 -30.68 2.77 -15.44
N ALA A 19 -30.86 3.07 -14.15
CA ALA A 19 -30.38 4.32 -13.58
C ALA A 19 -28.86 4.26 -13.41
N GLU A 20 -28.16 5.21 -14.02
CA GLU A 20 -26.71 5.25 -14.03
C GLU A 20 -26.14 6.25 -13.01
N ARG A 21 -25.07 5.83 -12.34
CA ARG A 21 -24.24 6.71 -11.52
C ARG A 21 -22.81 6.63 -12.00
N ARG A 22 -22.17 7.79 -12.16
CA ARG A 22 -20.81 7.94 -12.66
C ARG A 22 -19.89 8.47 -11.57
N TRP A 23 -18.65 7.97 -11.57
CA TRP A 23 -17.56 8.48 -10.73
C TRP A 23 -16.28 8.57 -11.55
N ASP A 24 -15.58 9.68 -11.42
CA ASP A 24 -14.32 9.94 -12.12
C ASP A 24 -13.10 9.65 -11.24
N PHE A 25 -12.02 9.23 -11.90
CA PHE A 25 -10.68 9.07 -11.33
C PHE A 25 -9.77 10.15 -11.93
N PRO A 26 -9.41 11.18 -11.15
CA PRO A 26 -8.57 12.27 -11.64
C PRO A 26 -7.15 11.75 -11.91
N GLY A 27 -6.54 12.18 -13.01
CA GLY A 27 -5.19 11.78 -13.39
C GLY A 27 -4.94 11.91 -14.89
N ALA A 28 -3.76 11.51 -15.34
CA ALA A 28 -3.48 11.41 -16.77
C ALA A 28 -4.39 10.33 -17.39
N GLY A 29 -5.02 10.65 -18.51
CA GLY A 29 -5.88 9.72 -19.22
C GLY A 29 -5.13 8.65 -20.02
N THR A 30 -5.82 8.05 -20.98
CA THR A 30 -5.31 6.89 -21.73
C THR A 30 -4.51 7.23 -22.97
N ARG A 31 -4.42 8.51 -23.34
CA ARG A 31 -3.65 8.96 -24.50
C ARG A 31 -2.26 9.42 -24.08
N TRP A 32 -1.25 8.98 -24.83
CA TRP A 32 0.08 9.58 -24.76
C TRP A 32 -0.02 11.06 -25.17
N GLN A 33 0.48 11.96 -24.32
CA GLN A 33 0.45 13.39 -24.64
C GLN A 33 1.37 13.66 -25.83
N THR A 34 0.77 13.99 -26.98
CA THR A 34 1.47 14.41 -28.19
C THR A 34 1.46 15.94 -28.29
N GLY A 35 2.52 16.60 -27.81
CA GLY A 35 2.82 18.02 -28.03
C GLY A 35 4.12 18.22 -28.82
N ALA A 36 4.46 19.48 -29.13
CA ALA A 36 5.72 19.85 -29.79
C ALA A 36 6.92 19.56 -28.88
N GLY A 37 7.38 18.31 -28.86
CA GLY A 37 8.47 17.83 -28.00
C GLY A 37 8.28 16.40 -27.48
N SER A 38 7.10 15.81 -27.60
CA SER A 38 6.84 14.41 -27.23
C SER A 38 6.95 13.50 -28.46
N GLY A 39 7.79 12.47 -28.37
CA GLY A 39 7.94 11.45 -29.40
C GLY A 39 6.73 10.52 -29.53
N PRO A 40 6.83 9.48 -30.40
CA PRO A 40 5.79 8.46 -30.55
C PRO A 40 5.47 7.77 -29.23
N GLU A 41 4.31 7.13 -29.17
CA GLU A 41 3.90 6.33 -28.01
C GLU A 41 5.00 5.30 -27.65
N PRO A 42 5.51 5.33 -26.42
CA PRO A 42 6.52 4.37 -25.99
C PRO A 42 5.95 2.95 -25.88
N ALA A 43 6.75 1.94 -26.21
CA ALA A 43 6.34 0.52 -26.13
C ALA A 43 5.88 0.06 -24.73
N TRP A 44 6.25 0.79 -23.66
CA TRP A 44 5.83 0.51 -22.29
C TRP A 44 4.46 1.10 -21.93
N TRP A 45 3.90 2.00 -22.75
CA TRP A 45 2.66 2.73 -22.43
C TRP A 45 1.45 1.80 -22.27
N GLY A 46 1.23 0.90 -23.24
CA GLY A 46 0.14 -0.07 -23.17
C GLY A 46 0.18 -0.94 -21.92
N ARG A 47 1.38 -1.39 -21.50
CA ARG A 47 1.57 -2.14 -20.25
C ARG A 47 1.19 -1.28 -19.03
N ARG A 48 1.62 -0.02 -18.99
CA ARG A 48 1.26 0.90 -17.91
C ARG A 48 -0.25 1.14 -17.82
N LEU A 49 -0.95 1.23 -18.96
CA LEU A 49 -2.41 1.34 -19.00
C LEU A 49 -3.09 0.07 -18.48
N ALA A 50 -2.59 -1.11 -18.84
CA ALA A 50 -3.10 -2.39 -18.34
C ALA A 50 -2.94 -2.50 -16.81
N GLU A 51 -1.76 -2.15 -16.29
CA GLU A 51 -1.49 -2.08 -14.84
C GLU A 51 -2.44 -1.09 -14.15
N THR A 52 -2.63 0.10 -14.74
CA THR A 52 -3.57 1.11 -14.22
C THR A 52 -5.01 0.60 -14.21
N ALA A 53 -5.45 -0.06 -15.29
CA ALA A 53 -6.79 -0.62 -15.38
C ALA A 53 -7.03 -1.71 -14.33
N GLU A 54 -6.02 -2.56 -14.08
CA GLU A 54 -6.09 -3.58 -13.02
C GLU A 54 -6.23 -2.95 -11.63
N GLU A 55 -5.39 -1.97 -11.29
CA GLU A 55 -5.47 -1.21 -10.04
C GLU A 55 -6.86 -0.56 -9.88
N LEU A 56 -7.38 0.06 -10.95
CA LEU A 56 -8.70 0.71 -10.92
C LEU A 56 -9.85 -0.29 -10.78
N ARG A 57 -9.77 -1.48 -11.39
CA ARG A 57 -10.78 -2.53 -11.19
C ARG A 57 -10.83 -2.99 -9.73
N GLU A 58 -9.68 -3.08 -9.07
CA GLU A 58 -9.61 -3.37 -7.63
C GLU A 58 -10.28 -2.26 -6.82
N VAL A 59 -9.94 -0.99 -7.09
CA VAL A 59 -10.53 0.17 -6.40
C VAL A 59 -12.06 0.23 -6.59
N VAL A 60 -12.55 -0.03 -7.81
CA VAL A 60 -14.00 -0.10 -8.09
C VAL A 60 -14.65 -1.24 -7.30
N GLY A 61 -14.01 -2.41 -7.26
CA GLY A 61 -14.46 -3.55 -6.46
C GLY A 61 -14.59 -3.20 -4.98
N GLU A 62 -13.58 -2.55 -4.40
CA GLU A 62 -13.60 -2.13 -2.99
C GLU A 62 -14.72 -1.13 -2.70
N ARG A 63 -14.84 -0.08 -3.53
CA ARG A 63 -15.85 0.97 -3.39
C ARG A 63 -17.27 0.41 -3.48
N LEU A 64 -17.54 -0.45 -4.47
CA LEU A 64 -18.86 -1.06 -4.62
C LEU A 64 -19.17 -1.97 -3.45
N THR A 65 -18.23 -2.81 -3.06
CA THR A 65 -18.41 -3.70 -1.89
C THR A 65 -18.73 -2.90 -0.62
N ASP A 66 -18.09 -1.74 -0.40
CA ASP A 66 -18.34 -0.92 0.78
C ASP A 66 -19.67 -0.17 0.74
N ALA A 67 -20.05 0.32 -0.44
CA ALA A 67 -21.37 0.92 -0.63
C ALA A 67 -22.47 -0.12 -0.39
N THR A 68 -22.37 -1.28 -1.04
CA THR A 68 -23.33 -2.38 -0.88
C THR A 68 -23.38 -2.89 0.56
N PHE A 69 -22.25 -3.03 1.24
CA PHE A 69 -22.26 -3.45 2.64
C PHE A 69 -22.92 -2.41 3.55
N ARG A 70 -22.63 -1.12 3.35
CA ARG A 70 -23.26 -0.04 4.11
C ARG A 70 -24.77 0.00 3.92
N ASP A 71 -25.23 -0.17 2.68
CA ASP A 71 -26.62 0.06 2.33
C ASP A 71 -27.48 -1.21 2.51
N LEU A 72 -26.89 -2.40 2.32
CA LEU A 72 -27.62 -3.68 2.25
C LEU A 72 -27.04 -4.78 3.16
N GLY A 73 -25.88 -4.58 3.80
CA GLY A 73 -25.25 -5.59 4.66
C GLY A 73 -24.65 -6.79 3.90
N VAL A 74 -24.48 -6.68 2.58
CA VAL A 74 -23.94 -7.74 1.71
C VAL A 74 -22.74 -7.22 0.92
N GLU A 75 -21.94 -8.12 0.34
CA GLU A 75 -20.78 -7.73 -0.47
C GLU A 75 -21.03 -7.86 -1.97
N ALA A 76 -20.44 -6.95 -2.74
CA ALA A 76 -20.42 -7.02 -4.18
C ALA A 76 -19.23 -7.86 -4.67
N VAL A 77 -19.48 -8.72 -5.65
CA VAL A 77 -18.45 -9.42 -6.42
C VAL A 77 -18.61 -9.02 -7.87
N ILE A 78 -17.50 -8.59 -8.49
CA ILE A 78 -17.50 -8.15 -9.88
C ILE A 78 -16.74 -9.16 -10.73
N THR A 79 -17.45 -9.75 -11.70
CA THR A 79 -16.81 -10.51 -12.77
C THR A 79 -16.56 -9.55 -13.93
N TRP A 80 -15.29 -9.31 -14.24
CA TRP A 80 -14.86 -8.36 -15.26
C TRP A 80 -14.67 -9.04 -16.63
N PHE A 81 -15.07 -8.33 -17.68
CA PHE A 81 -14.96 -8.71 -19.08
C PHE A 81 -14.27 -7.58 -19.85
N ALA A 82 -13.24 -7.91 -20.62
CA ALA A 82 -12.59 -6.96 -21.50
C ALA A 82 -13.50 -6.67 -22.70
N VAL A 83 -13.81 -5.41 -22.94
CA VAL A 83 -14.54 -4.95 -24.15
C VAL A 83 -13.55 -4.38 -25.16
N ASP A 84 -12.61 -3.56 -24.68
CA ASP A 84 -11.51 -3.00 -25.46
C ASP A 84 -10.28 -2.87 -24.56
N GLU A 85 -9.41 -3.87 -24.59
CA GLU A 85 -8.25 -3.91 -23.70
C GLU A 85 -7.16 -2.93 -24.18
N PRO A 86 -6.53 -2.13 -23.28
CA PRO A 86 -6.67 -2.11 -21.82
C PRO A 86 -7.70 -1.12 -21.25
N VAL A 87 -8.45 -0.41 -22.10
CA VAL A 87 -9.14 0.84 -21.74
C VAL A 87 -10.63 0.72 -21.40
N VAL A 88 -11.35 -0.30 -21.86
CA VAL A 88 -12.78 -0.50 -21.59
C VAL A 88 -13.06 -1.90 -21.03
N TRP A 89 -13.73 -1.93 -19.88
CA TRP A 89 -14.10 -3.14 -19.15
C TRP A 89 -15.54 -3.08 -18.69
N GLU A 90 -16.27 -4.17 -18.89
CA GLU A 90 -17.61 -4.38 -18.34
C GLU A 90 -17.54 -5.31 -17.13
N GLY A 91 -18.38 -5.06 -16.14
CA GLY A 91 -18.38 -5.80 -14.90
C GLY A 91 -19.80 -6.26 -14.58
N LEU A 92 -20.00 -7.57 -14.47
CA LEU A 92 -21.23 -8.12 -13.91
C LEU A 92 -21.11 -8.13 -12.39
N VAL A 93 -21.99 -7.37 -11.72
CA VAL A 93 -22.03 -7.30 -10.26
C VAL A 93 -22.99 -8.34 -9.73
N THR A 94 -22.50 -9.21 -8.85
CA THR A 94 -23.29 -10.16 -8.08
C THR A 94 -23.17 -9.85 -6.59
N LEU A 95 -24.17 -10.26 -5.81
CA LEU A 95 -24.17 -10.06 -4.36
C LEU A 95 -23.91 -11.37 -3.65
N ARG A 96 -23.15 -11.32 -2.56
CA ARG A 96 -22.88 -12.46 -1.67
C ARG A 96 -23.01 -12.04 -0.21
N GLU A 97 -23.13 -13.02 0.68
CA GLU A 97 -23.03 -12.77 2.13
C GLU A 97 -21.76 -12.00 2.44
N ALA A 98 -21.88 -11.05 3.38
CA ALA A 98 -20.74 -10.23 3.73
C ALA A 98 -19.66 -11.04 4.44
N ASP A 99 -18.40 -10.67 4.18
CA ASP A 99 -17.27 -11.28 4.86
C ASP A 99 -17.48 -11.21 6.38
N PRO A 100 -17.42 -12.34 7.11
CA PRO A 100 -17.53 -12.35 8.56
C PRO A 100 -16.58 -11.36 9.25
N ALA A 101 -15.42 -11.07 8.66
CA ALA A 101 -14.45 -10.09 9.19
C ALA A 101 -15.01 -8.66 9.25
N ARG A 102 -16.06 -8.34 8.50
CA ARG A 102 -16.76 -7.05 8.64
C ARG A 102 -17.52 -6.91 9.95
N PHE A 103 -17.76 -7.99 10.67
CA PHE A 103 -18.48 -7.94 11.92
C PHE A 103 -17.50 -8.08 13.10
N PRO A 104 -17.52 -7.15 14.08
CA PRO A 104 -16.76 -7.26 15.32
C PRO A 104 -16.91 -8.64 15.96
N GLY A 105 -15.79 -9.28 16.31
CA GLY A 105 -15.75 -10.53 17.06
C GLY A 105 -15.98 -11.82 16.26
N ARG A 106 -16.32 -11.77 14.96
CA ARG A 106 -16.56 -12.99 14.17
C ARG A 106 -15.31 -13.64 13.59
N VAL A 107 -14.27 -12.85 13.31
CA VAL A 107 -12.97 -13.32 12.82
C VAL A 107 -11.87 -12.76 13.70
N ALA A 108 -10.94 -13.62 14.12
CA ALA A 108 -9.77 -13.17 14.87
C ALA A 108 -8.84 -12.38 13.94
N PRO A 109 -8.38 -11.19 14.33
CA PRO A 109 -7.47 -10.40 13.51
C PRO A 109 -6.11 -11.07 13.40
N PHE A 110 -5.48 -10.91 12.24
CA PHE A 110 -4.05 -11.08 12.03
C PHE A 110 -3.28 -9.92 12.69
N VAL A 111 -2.85 -10.15 13.92
CA VAL A 111 -2.10 -9.17 14.71
C VAL A 111 -0.61 -9.22 14.37
N VAL A 112 -0.03 -8.06 14.05
CA VAL A 112 1.42 -7.88 13.88
C VAL A 112 1.91 -7.00 15.02
N THR A 113 2.60 -7.58 16.00
CA THR A 113 3.16 -6.82 17.12
C THR A 113 4.51 -6.27 16.72
N LEU A 114 4.64 -4.95 16.66
CA LEU A 114 5.86 -4.23 16.33
C LEU A 114 6.73 -4.10 17.58
N GLU A 115 7.97 -4.55 17.50
CA GLU A 115 8.95 -4.47 18.57
C GLU A 115 10.13 -3.59 18.13
N PRO A 116 10.15 -2.30 18.49
CA PRO A 116 11.25 -1.40 18.18
C PRO A 116 12.63 -1.98 18.47
N GLY A 117 13.55 -1.82 17.51
CA GLY A 117 14.90 -2.38 17.59
C GLY A 117 15.01 -3.88 17.38
N ARG A 118 13.91 -4.63 17.45
CA ARG A 118 13.89 -6.08 17.28
C ARG A 118 13.31 -6.49 15.94
N GLY A 119 12.11 -6.01 15.58
CA GLY A 119 11.40 -6.41 14.36
C GLY A 119 9.90 -6.53 14.62
N ALA A 120 9.26 -7.61 14.18
CA ALA A 120 7.85 -7.86 14.48
C ALA A 120 7.55 -9.32 14.86
N LEU A 121 6.53 -9.50 15.69
CA LEU A 121 5.93 -10.79 16.01
C LEU A 121 4.63 -10.93 15.23
N LEU A 122 4.55 -11.96 14.41
CA LEU A 122 3.37 -12.41 13.68
C LEU A 122 2.72 -13.57 14.45
N PRO A 123 1.48 -13.98 14.13
CA PRO A 123 0.78 -15.03 14.88
C PRO A 123 1.55 -16.37 14.99
N ASN A 124 2.34 -16.72 13.98
CA ASN A 124 3.10 -17.98 13.94
C ASN A 124 4.60 -17.80 13.65
N ALA A 125 5.10 -16.57 13.56
CA ALA A 125 6.47 -16.30 13.13
C ALA A 125 7.03 -15.06 13.82
N SER A 126 8.36 -15.02 13.97
CA SER A 126 9.07 -13.81 14.40
C SER A 126 9.90 -13.31 13.23
N LEU A 127 9.81 -12.01 12.96
CA LEU A 127 10.58 -11.32 11.92
C LEU A 127 11.54 -10.32 12.57
N PRO A 128 12.60 -10.78 13.26
CA PRO A 128 13.63 -9.88 13.74
C PRO A 128 14.39 -9.22 12.57
N PHE A 129 14.97 -8.05 12.75
CA PHE A 129 15.79 -7.39 11.72
C PHE A 129 17.07 -8.16 11.35
N SER A 130 17.47 -9.14 12.17
CA SER A 130 18.53 -10.09 11.82
C SER A 130 18.11 -11.14 10.78
N THR A 131 16.81 -11.28 10.49
CA THR A 131 16.26 -12.26 9.54
C THR A 131 16.85 -12.05 8.15
N ARG A 132 17.32 -13.13 7.52
CA ARG A 132 17.81 -13.09 6.15
C ARG A 132 16.66 -12.90 5.17
N ALA A 133 16.96 -12.35 4.00
CA ALA A 133 15.95 -12.14 2.97
C ALA A 133 15.18 -13.42 2.60
N GLU A 134 15.86 -14.56 2.47
CA GLU A 134 15.25 -15.86 2.15
C GLU A 134 14.17 -16.27 3.17
N ASP A 135 14.47 -16.14 4.45
CA ASP A 135 13.57 -16.48 5.56
C ASP A 135 12.40 -15.48 5.64
N ALA A 136 12.68 -14.19 5.41
CA ALA A 136 11.66 -13.15 5.37
C ALA A 136 10.65 -13.39 4.24
N TRP A 137 11.12 -13.80 3.05
CA TRP A 137 10.24 -14.14 1.92
C TRP A 137 9.44 -15.42 2.17
N SER A 138 10.04 -16.42 2.79
CA SER A 138 9.36 -17.66 3.17
C SER A 138 8.25 -17.36 4.18
N THR A 139 8.55 -16.55 5.21
CA THR A 139 7.55 -16.10 6.19
C THR A 139 6.40 -15.35 5.51
N LEU A 140 6.68 -14.46 4.56
CA LEU A 140 5.64 -13.71 3.86
C LEU A 140 4.76 -14.62 2.98
N ALA A 141 5.31 -15.69 2.43
CA ALA A 141 4.55 -16.71 1.71
C ALA A 141 3.63 -17.52 2.65
N GLU A 142 4.11 -17.90 3.84
CA GLU A 142 3.27 -18.55 4.86
C GLU A 142 2.10 -17.65 5.32
N VAL A 143 2.34 -16.33 5.42
CA VAL A 143 1.26 -15.36 5.68
C VAL A 143 0.22 -15.39 4.56
N ALA A 144 0.65 -15.43 3.30
CA ALA A 144 -0.25 -15.50 2.15
C ALA A 144 -1.13 -16.75 2.19
N GLU A 145 -0.53 -17.91 2.45
CA GLU A 145 -1.23 -19.19 2.56
C GLU A 145 -2.26 -19.17 3.69
N ARG A 146 -1.84 -18.71 4.88
CA ARG A 146 -2.73 -18.60 6.05
C ARG A 146 -3.91 -17.66 5.79
N CYS A 147 -3.66 -16.53 5.15
CA CYS A 147 -4.69 -15.54 4.84
C CYS A 147 -5.50 -15.92 3.60
N ARG A 148 -5.16 -17.04 2.93
CA ARG A 148 -5.78 -17.51 1.68
C ARG A 148 -5.77 -16.43 0.60
N THR A 149 -4.67 -15.69 0.50
CA THR A 149 -4.46 -14.64 -0.50
C THR A 149 -3.47 -15.08 -1.57
N ARG A 150 -3.30 -14.25 -2.61
CA ARG A 150 -2.27 -14.47 -3.63
C ARG A 150 -0.86 -14.48 -2.99
N PRO A 151 0.10 -15.20 -3.60
CA PRO A 151 1.50 -15.18 -3.18
C PRO A 151 2.09 -13.76 -3.10
N PRO A 152 3.16 -13.54 -2.33
CA PRO A 152 3.75 -12.22 -2.17
C PRO A 152 4.20 -11.62 -3.51
N GLU A 153 3.78 -10.39 -3.74
CA GLU A 153 4.06 -9.62 -4.94
C GLU A 153 5.37 -8.83 -4.76
N ALA A 154 6.27 -8.94 -5.72
CA ALA A 154 7.52 -8.19 -5.72
C ALA A 154 7.34 -6.82 -6.38
N SER A 155 7.96 -5.79 -5.79
CA SER A 155 8.01 -4.45 -6.37
C SER A 155 9.42 -3.90 -6.32
N LEU A 156 9.79 -3.10 -7.32
CA LEU A 156 11.08 -2.42 -7.35
C LEU A 156 10.93 -1.07 -6.67
N LEU A 157 11.42 -0.95 -5.43
CA LEU A 157 11.45 0.30 -4.68
C LEU A 157 12.89 0.79 -4.51
N CYS A 158 13.16 2.00 -5.00
CA CYS A 158 14.47 2.63 -4.88
C CYS A 158 14.89 2.71 -3.40
N GLY A 159 16.13 2.31 -3.13
CA GLY A 159 16.72 2.30 -1.78
C GLY A 159 16.64 0.96 -1.05
N TRP A 160 15.97 -0.04 -1.62
CA TRP A 160 15.90 -1.40 -1.07
C TRP A 160 16.56 -2.42 -2.01
N ALA A 161 17.09 -3.49 -1.43
CA ALA A 161 17.60 -4.64 -2.18
C ALA A 161 16.45 -5.51 -2.72
N GLY A 162 15.38 -5.63 -1.93
CA GLY A 162 14.14 -6.28 -2.30
C GLY A 162 12.96 -5.68 -1.56
N HIS A 163 11.79 -5.74 -2.18
CA HIS A 163 10.53 -5.39 -1.55
C HIS A 163 9.45 -6.35 -2.02
N ARG A 164 8.73 -6.95 -1.07
CA ARG A 164 7.58 -7.79 -1.35
C ARG A 164 6.44 -7.49 -0.42
N SER A 165 5.23 -7.75 -0.88
CA SER A 165 4.03 -7.49 -0.09
C SER A 165 2.96 -8.54 -0.31
N VAL A 166 2.14 -8.76 0.71
CA VAL A 166 1.03 -9.71 0.72
C VAL A 166 -0.22 -9.03 1.25
N ARG A 167 -1.37 -9.47 0.75
CA ARG A 167 -2.67 -9.03 1.23
C ARG A 167 -3.03 -9.76 2.54
N VAL A 168 -3.61 -9.03 3.48
CA VAL A 168 -4.18 -9.58 4.73
C VAL A 168 -5.53 -8.91 4.93
N GLY A 169 -6.60 -9.63 4.59
CA GLY A 169 -7.92 -9.03 4.39
C GLY A 169 -7.88 -7.96 3.31
N ARG A 170 -8.14 -6.70 3.68
CA ARG A 170 -7.89 -5.53 2.81
C ARG A 170 -6.64 -4.73 3.15
N GLY A 171 -5.97 -5.08 4.23
CA GLY A 171 -4.66 -4.52 4.53
C GLY A 171 -3.59 -5.15 3.64
N ARG A 172 -2.41 -4.55 3.67
CA ARG A 172 -1.21 -5.10 3.04
C ARG A 172 -0.08 -5.12 4.07
N LEU A 173 0.59 -6.26 4.17
CA LEU A 173 1.85 -6.40 4.92
C LEU A 173 2.97 -6.48 3.90
N ALA A 174 3.98 -5.63 4.06
CA ALA A 174 5.12 -5.56 3.17
C ALA A 174 6.42 -5.62 3.96
N LEU A 175 7.42 -6.26 3.35
CA LEU A 175 8.78 -6.36 3.88
C LEU A 175 9.74 -5.79 2.85
N SER A 176 10.66 -4.95 3.32
CA SER A 176 11.79 -4.48 2.52
C SER A 176 13.08 -5.01 3.11
N THR A 177 14.02 -5.39 2.24
CA THR A 177 15.34 -5.88 2.61
C THR A 177 16.42 -4.90 2.19
N GLY A 178 17.52 -4.88 2.93
CA GLY A 178 18.73 -4.15 2.58
C GLY A 178 19.97 -5.00 2.82
N ARG A 179 21.10 -4.57 2.27
CA ARG A 179 22.39 -5.25 2.45
C ARG A 179 23.19 -4.58 3.56
N ASP A 180 23.68 -5.40 4.49
CA ASP A 180 24.60 -4.95 5.52
C ASP A 180 26.02 -4.73 4.97
N GLU A 181 26.95 -4.30 5.83
CA GLU A 181 28.35 -4.04 5.45
C GLU A 181 29.09 -5.28 4.93
N ASN A 182 28.62 -6.48 5.30
CA ASN A 182 29.15 -7.75 4.83
C ASN A 182 28.49 -8.22 3.53
N GLY A 183 27.58 -7.40 2.95
CA GLY A 183 26.82 -7.72 1.75
C GLY A 183 25.67 -8.69 1.97
N VAL A 184 25.37 -9.08 3.22
CA VAL A 184 24.27 -10.01 3.52
C VAL A 184 22.96 -9.25 3.47
N GLU A 185 22.01 -9.77 2.70
CA GLU A 185 20.68 -9.18 2.56
C GLU A 185 19.76 -9.63 3.71
N ARG A 186 19.22 -8.66 4.45
CA ARG A 186 18.40 -8.86 5.65
C ARG A 186 17.17 -7.98 5.65
N LEU A 187 16.19 -8.35 6.47
CA LEU A 187 15.02 -7.54 6.74
C LEU A 187 15.44 -6.16 7.26
N ALA A 188 14.91 -5.12 6.64
CA ALA A 188 15.30 -3.73 6.91
C ALA A 188 14.10 -2.81 7.16
N GLU A 189 12.91 -3.20 6.70
CA GLU A 189 11.68 -2.49 6.99
C GLU A 189 10.48 -3.45 6.99
N ILE A 190 9.57 -3.24 7.93
CA ILE A 190 8.26 -3.90 7.99
C ILE A 190 7.22 -2.80 7.84
N CYS A 191 6.36 -2.91 6.83
CA CYS A 191 5.29 -1.95 6.55
C CYS A 191 3.94 -2.64 6.61
N ALA A 192 2.98 -2.03 7.29
CA ALA A 192 1.58 -2.46 7.26
C ALA A 192 0.72 -1.29 6.84
N THR A 193 -0.16 -1.49 5.86
CA THR A 193 -1.12 -0.48 5.41
C THR A 193 -2.53 -1.01 5.49
N ARG A 194 -3.47 -0.11 5.75
CA ARG A 194 -4.91 -0.37 5.77
C ARG A 194 -5.63 0.76 5.05
N PRO A 195 -6.29 0.50 3.91
CA PRO A 195 -7.06 1.52 3.23
C PRO A 195 -8.28 1.94 4.09
N PRO A 196 -8.77 3.18 3.92
CA PRO A 196 -9.98 3.63 4.59
C PRO A 196 -11.22 2.91 4.02
N GLY A 197 -12.35 3.02 4.71
CA GLY A 197 -13.63 2.45 4.25
C GLY A 197 -13.96 1.07 4.83
N TRP A 198 -13.07 0.47 5.63
CA TRP A 198 -13.39 -0.75 6.36
C TRP A 198 -14.35 -0.46 7.52
N SER A 199 -15.66 -0.67 7.31
CA SER A 199 -16.63 -0.78 8.39
C SER A 199 -16.62 -2.21 8.93
N GLY A 200 -15.82 -2.46 9.97
CA GLY A 200 -15.78 -3.77 10.61
C GLY A 200 -14.57 -4.03 11.48
N ASN A 201 -14.30 -5.31 11.74
CA ASN A 201 -13.09 -5.75 12.46
C ASN A 201 -11.93 -5.84 11.47
N PRO A 202 -10.93 -4.95 11.50
CA PRO A 202 -9.83 -5.04 10.56
C PRO A 202 -9.06 -6.34 10.78
N GLU A 203 -8.88 -7.11 9.71
CA GLU A 203 -8.10 -8.35 9.76
C GLU A 203 -6.64 -8.04 10.08
N LEU A 204 -6.02 -7.05 9.43
CA LEU A 204 -4.66 -6.65 9.75
C LEU A 204 -4.63 -5.60 10.87
N ARG A 205 -3.99 -5.96 11.99
CA ARG A 205 -3.82 -5.08 13.16
C ARG A 205 -2.35 -4.93 13.54
N PRO A 206 -1.66 -3.90 13.05
CA PRO A 206 -0.32 -3.58 13.53
C PRO A 206 -0.40 -2.93 14.91
N ARG A 207 0.24 -3.55 15.89
CA ARG A 207 0.23 -3.12 17.28
C ARG A 207 1.58 -2.67 17.77
N PHE A 208 1.58 -1.63 18.59
CA PHE A 208 2.75 -1.22 19.36
C PHE A 208 2.30 -0.86 20.77
N GLU A 209 2.94 -1.42 21.79
CA GLU A 209 2.57 -1.23 23.21
C GLU A 209 1.07 -1.48 23.48
N SER A 210 0.53 -2.54 22.86
CA SER A 210 -0.90 -2.93 22.89
C SER A 210 -1.88 -2.00 22.15
N VAL A 211 -1.42 -0.90 21.57
CA VAL A 211 -2.22 0.04 20.79
C VAL A 211 -2.32 -0.45 19.34
N ASP A 212 -3.54 -0.52 18.78
CA ASP A 212 -3.74 -0.71 17.34
C ASP A 212 -3.54 0.63 16.63
N LEU A 213 -2.41 0.77 15.93
CA LEU A 213 -1.92 2.05 15.44
C LEU A 213 -2.77 2.66 14.33
N LEU A 214 -3.65 1.86 13.69
CA LEU A 214 -4.44 2.29 12.54
C LEU A 214 -5.95 2.37 12.85
N ASP A 215 -6.39 1.93 14.04
CA ASP A 215 -7.83 1.79 14.38
C ASP A 215 -8.37 3.04 15.05
N GLU A 216 -7.56 3.64 15.92
CA GLU A 216 -7.91 4.85 16.64
C GLU A 216 -7.66 6.11 15.80
N PRO A 217 -8.32 7.23 16.13
CA PRO A 217 -8.03 8.51 15.51
C PRO A 217 -6.54 8.88 15.63
N ALA A 218 -5.93 9.38 14.56
CA ALA A 218 -4.51 9.68 14.45
C ALA A 218 -4.05 10.66 15.53
N ARG A 219 -4.91 11.61 15.91
CA ARG A 219 -4.67 12.54 17.01
C ARG A 219 -4.58 11.82 18.37
N ASP A 220 -5.44 10.84 18.61
CA ASP A 220 -5.55 10.12 19.89
C ASP A 220 -4.40 9.12 20.02
N VAL A 221 -4.04 8.43 18.93
CA VAL A 221 -2.81 7.61 18.86
C VAL A 221 -1.58 8.43 19.21
N VAL A 222 -1.43 9.64 18.64
CA VAL A 222 -0.27 10.49 18.93
C VAL A 222 -0.29 11.03 20.36
N ALA A 223 -1.45 11.38 20.91
CA ALA A 223 -1.56 11.77 22.31
C ALA A 223 -1.12 10.63 23.23
N LEU A 224 -1.67 9.42 23.01
CA LEU A 224 -1.35 8.23 23.78
C LEU A 224 0.15 7.89 23.71
N LEU A 225 0.77 7.92 22.53
CA LEU A 225 2.21 7.65 22.39
C LEU A 225 3.07 8.68 23.15
N ARG A 226 2.66 9.95 23.20
CA ARG A 226 3.35 10.96 24.00
C ARG A 226 3.16 10.74 25.50
N GLU A 227 1.96 10.34 25.93
CA GLU A 227 1.67 9.98 27.32
C GLU A 227 2.50 8.76 27.77
N LEU A 228 2.75 7.81 26.87
CA LEU A 228 3.65 6.67 27.06
C LEU A 228 5.14 7.07 27.05
N GLY A 229 5.46 8.35 26.85
CA GLY A 229 6.83 8.89 26.95
C GLY A 229 7.60 8.93 25.62
N HIS A 230 6.96 8.65 24.49
CA HIS A 230 7.63 8.70 23.19
C HIS A 230 7.75 10.14 22.67
N GLU A 231 8.92 10.49 22.16
CA GLU A 231 9.08 11.69 21.34
C GLU A 231 8.40 11.47 19.98
N VAL A 232 7.36 12.26 19.69
CA VAL A 232 6.63 12.21 18.43
C VAL A 232 6.88 13.46 17.60
N VAL A 233 7.62 13.29 16.50
CA VAL A 233 7.92 14.34 15.52
C VAL A 233 6.88 14.29 14.39
N ARG A 234 6.06 15.33 14.27
CA ARG A 234 5.09 15.47 13.18
C ARG A 234 5.71 16.25 12.01
N ARG A 235 5.56 15.73 10.79
CA ARG A 235 6.00 16.39 9.56
C ARG A 235 4.96 16.16 8.46
N GLY A 236 4.15 17.17 8.18
CA GLY A 236 3.00 17.04 7.29
C GLY A 236 2.08 15.90 7.75
N ARG A 237 1.79 14.98 6.83
CA ARG A 237 0.92 13.80 7.02
C ARG A 237 1.63 12.59 7.64
N THR A 238 2.76 12.82 8.32
CA THR A 238 3.54 11.75 8.95
C THR A 238 3.82 12.07 10.42
N ALA A 239 3.74 11.05 11.27
CA ALA A 239 4.19 11.10 12.65
C ALA A 239 5.31 10.09 12.84
N ARG A 240 6.46 10.53 13.34
CA ARG A 240 7.66 9.70 13.52
C ARG A 240 8.00 9.60 14.99
N LEU A 241 8.38 8.40 15.42
CA LEU A 241 8.98 8.12 16.71
C LEU A 241 10.43 7.68 16.45
N PRO A 242 11.39 8.63 16.41
CA PRO A 242 12.74 8.34 15.94
C PRO A 242 13.45 7.25 16.75
N ALA A 243 13.33 7.32 18.08
CA ALA A 243 13.94 6.34 18.99
C ALA A 243 13.36 4.92 18.80
N ALA A 244 12.09 4.82 18.38
CA ALA A 244 11.43 3.55 18.12
C ALA A 244 11.63 3.05 16.67
N GLY A 245 12.20 3.86 15.78
CA GLY A 245 12.27 3.55 14.35
C GLY A 245 10.90 3.42 13.67
N LEU A 246 9.85 3.99 14.29
CA LEU A 246 8.45 3.85 13.86
C LEU A 246 8.00 5.11 13.10
N THR A 247 7.32 4.93 11.97
CA THR A 247 6.66 6.01 11.22
C THR A 247 5.22 5.65 10.94
N LEU A 248 4.31 6.58 11.22
CA LEU A 248 2.89 6.50 10.93
C LEU A 248 2.54 7.44 9.77
N TYR A 249 1.67 6.98 8.88
CA TYR A 249 1.29 7.68 7.66
C TYR A 249 -0.21 7.93 7.64
N GLU A 250 -0.59 9.20 7.48
CA GLU A 250 -1.94 9.58 7.11
C GLU A 250 -2.09 9.50 5.58
N ARG A 251 -3.32 9.40 5.09
CA ARG A 251 -3.62 9.28 3.66
C ARG A 251 -3.37 10.58 2.90
N ASP A 252 -3.01 10.44 1.62
CA ASP A 252 -2.77 11.56 0.71
C ASP A 252 -3.94 11.80 -0.26
N ASP A 253 -5.10 12.24 0.24
CA ASP A 253 -6.29 12.42 -0.63
C ASP A 253 -6.97 13.79 -0.49
N ALA A 254 -7.41 14.32 -1.64
CA ALA A 254 -8.21 15.52 -1.80
C ALA A 254 -9.73 15.30 -1.57
N GLY A 255 -10.13 14.13 -1.06
CA GLY A 255 -11.52 13.65 -1.07
C GLY A 255 -12.10 13.24 0.29
N GLY A 256 -11.67 13.89 1.38
CA GLY A 256 -12.21 13.69 2.73
C GLY A 256 -11.14 13.22 3.71
N ALA A 257 -10.94 13.98 4.79
CA ALA A 257 -9.99 13.64 5.84
C ALA A 257 -10.48 12.41 6.61
N THR A 258 -9.79 11.29 6.46
CA THR A 258 -9.85 10.24 7.47
C THR A 258 -9.02 10.70 8.65
N ASP A 259 -9.62 10.88 9.83
CA ASP A 259 -8.89 11.24 11.06
C ASP A 259 -8.05 10.05 11.59
N ARG A 260 -7.58 9.14 10.74
CA ARG A 260 -6.85 7.90 11.11
C ARG A 260 -5.60 7.75 10.28
N PHE A 261 -4.59 7.08 10.85
CA PHE A 261 -3.46 6.59 10.08
C PHE A 261 -3.89 5.46 9.15
N THR A 262 -3.31 5.41 7.95
CA THR A 262 -3.54 4.35 6.96
C THR A 262 -2.33 3.46 6.77
N GLY A 263 -1.20 3.80 7.39
CA GLY A 263 -0.01 2.98 7.30
C GLY A 263 0.93 3.18 8.48
N VAL A 264 1.74 2.16 8.71
CA VAL A 264 2.84 2.17 9.66
C VAL A 264 4.05 1.49 9.02
N SER A 265 5.25 2.02 9.28
CA SER A 265 6.51 1.36 9.00
C SER A 265 7.36 1.28 10.25
N LEU A 266 8.02 0.13 10.43
CA LEU A 266 9.02 -0.09 11.44
C LEU A 266 10.35 -0.38 10.75
N ARG A 267 11.36 0.39 11.12
CA ARG A 267 12.75 0.20 10.71
C ARG A 267 13.60 -0.04 11.97
N PRO A 268 14.81 -0.61 11.82
CA PRO A 268 15.79 -0.52 12.88
C PRO A 268 15.92 0.95 13.27
N PRO A 269 15.88 1.28 14.58
CA PRO A 269 16.12 2.64 15.02
C PRO A 269 17.47 3.07 14.44
N ALA A 270 17.54 4.31 13.97
CA ALA A 270 18.79 4.82 13.42
C ALA A 270 19.86 4.70 14.51
N ALA A 271 20.78 3.74 14.36
CA ALA A 271 22.03 3.80 15.08
C ALA A 271 22.64 5.18 14.77
N PRO A 272 23.32 5.83 15.73
CA PRO A 272 24.15 6.98 15.40
C PRO A 272 25.07 6.58 14.23
N ALA A 273 24.75 7.12 13.05
CA ALA A 273 25.29 6.83 11.72
C ALA A 273 26.18 5.57 11.59
N GLY A 274 25.64 4.45 11.10
CA GLY A 274 26.53 3.35 10.70
C GLY A 274 25.95 2.02 10.21
N LEU A 275 24.66 1.87 9.84
CA LEU A 275 24.14 0.53 9.52
C LEU A 275 23.48 0.35 8.16
N TRP A 276 23.32 1.41 7.36
CA TRP A 276 22.71 1.26 6.04
C TRP A 276 23.46 2.13 5.03
N SER A 277 24.39 1.50 4.31
CA SER A 277 24.99 2.09 3.13
C SER A 277 23.94 2.08 2.02
N LEU A 278 23.09 3.10 1.95
CA LEU A 278 22.35 3.38 0.73
C LEU A 278 23.37 3.66 -0.38
N PRO A 279 23.25 3.05 -1.57
CA PRO A 279 24.17 3.33 -2.65
C PRO A 279 24.10 4.82 -2.98
N ARG A 280 25.16 5.56 -2.64
CA ARG A 280 25.32 6.94 -3.04
C ARG A 280 25.39 6.93 -4.56
N THR A 281 24.33 7.38 -5.22
CA THR A 281 24.40 7.80 -6.62
C THR A 281 25.45 8.89 -6.70
N ARG A 282 26.63 8.50 -7.16
CA ARG A 282 27.74 9.39 -7.43
C ARG A 282 27.34 10.19 -8.68
N THR A 283 26.67 11.32 -8.49
CA THR A 283 26.48 12.32 -9.55
C THR A 283 27.85 12.93 -9.85
N GLY A 284 28.63 12.22 -10.66
CA GLY A 284 29.79 12.78 -11.34
C GLY A 284 29.29 13.74 -12.40
N HIS A 285 29.19 15.04 -12.06
CA HIS A 285 29.16 16.10 -13.04
C HIS A 285 30.49 16.11 -13.81
N ALA A 286 30.52 15.41 -14.95
CA ALA A 286 31.49 15.70 -15.98
C ALA A 286 31.08 17.02 -16.66
N ARG A 287 31.71 18.13 -16.27
CA ARG A 287 31.66 19.38 -17.03
C ARG A 287 32.38 19.16 -18.37
N PRO A 288 31.78 19.48 -19.53
CA PRO A 288 32.55 19.56 -20.77
C PRO A 288 33.49 20.78 -20.72
N ARG A 289 34.75 20.57 -21.09
CA ARG A 289 35.75 21.63 -21.30
C ARG A 289 35.32 22.50 -22.50
N PRO A 290 35.51 23.83 -22.45
CA PRO A 290 35.31 24.68 -23.61
C PRO A 290 36.45 24.46 -24.62
N VAL A 291 36.09 24.20 -25.86
CA VAL A 291 37.01 24.27 -27.00
C VAL A 291 37.19 25.75 -27.34
N THR A 292 38.32 26.32 -26.95
CA THR A 292 38.85 27.54 -27.58
C THR A 292 39.59 27.14 -28.84
N GLY A 293 39.11 27.59 -29.98
CA GLY A 293 39.73 27.36 -31.28
C GLY A 293 40.99 28.20 -31.51
N ALA A 294 41.82 27.67 -32.41
CA ALA A 294 42.56 28.39 -33.44
C ALA A 294 42.61 27.45 -34.66
#